data_AF-A0A7K3Z1A9-F1
#
_entry.id   AF-A0A7K3Z1A9-F1
#
_cell.length_a   1.000
_cell.length_b   1.000
_cell.length_c   1.000
_cell.angle_alpha   90.00
_cell.angle_beta   90.00
_cell.angle_gamma   90.00
#
_symmetry.space_group_name_H-M   'P 1'
#
loop_
_entity.id
_entity.type
_entity.pdbx_description
1 polymer ?
#
loop_
_entity_poly.entity_id
_entity_poly.type
_entity_poly.pdbx_seq_one_letter_code
_entity_poly.pdbx_strand_id
1 'polypeptide(L)'
;MKVYPSEGPEYSQDHIRTIVARLQMARTKGELLRLLIVEIRHYTLFDLQIIGGRLNSEIEKLPSPYREAVRPYFRAQLFDRHHQMLAMERSGPTRQDLNHPFSDAELVAKYWEMVPEGCFAWNDSGERNPYFRNPKNRLFYYLIAAFTMFVLDEPGHPAGMPFPGGFTVEHRSDGYYCLIRDKEKDVFYSICNFCPARQTDDPERAVHRVR
;
A
#
# COMPACT_ATOMS: atom_id res chain seq x y z
N MET A 1 -3.35 -10.66 32.38
CA MET A 1 -2.95 -9.40 31.71
C MET A 1 -4.20 -8.81 31.10
N LYS A 2 -4.72 -7.69 31.64
CA LYS A 2 -5.89 -7.02 31.05
C LYS A 2 -5.43 -6.34 29.76
N VAL A 3 -5.93 -6.81 28.63
CA VAL A 3 -5.73 -6.18 27.32
C VAL A 3 -6.57 -4.92 27.33
N TYR A 4 -5.94 -3.76 27.42
CA TYR A 4 -6.63 -2.48 27.27
C TYR A 4 -7.00 -2.33 25.78
N PRO A 5 -8.29 -2.20 25.43
CA PRO A 5 -8.66 -1.84 24.06
C PRO A 5 -7.97 -0.52 23.73
N SER A 6 -7.48 -0.37 22.50
CA SER A 6 -6.97 0.93 22.06
C SER A 6 -8.11 1.95 22.18
N GLU A 7 -7.92 3.00 22.98
CA GLU A 7 -8.88 4.11 23.19
C GLU A 7 -9.03 5.02 21.95
N GLY A 8 -8.81 4.48 20.75
CA GLY A 8 -9.08 5.16 19.49
C GLY A 8 -10.50 4.88 19.02
N PRO A 9 -11.10 5.78 18.21
CA PRO A 9 -12.41 5.51 17.60
C PRO A 9 -12.33 4.19 16.83
N GLU A 10 -13.29 3.31 17.08
CA GLU A 10 -13.45 2.10 16.27
C GLU A 10 -13.65 2.53 14.81
N TYR A 11 -12.75 2.10 13.91
CA TYR A 11 -12.87 2.40 12.49
C TYR A 11 -14.03 1.57 11.92
N SER A 12 -15.24 2.10 12.07
CA SER A 12 -16.43 1.54 11.45
C SER A 12 -16.36 1.68 9.93
N GLN A 13 -17.15 0.87 9.23
CA GLN A 13 -17.22 0.95 7.77
C GLN A 13 -17.68 2.33 7.29
N ASP A 14 -18.61 2.96 8.01
CA ASP A 14 -19.10 4.31 7.68
C ASP A 14 -18.05 5.41 7.92
N HIS A 15 -17.23 5.24 8.96
CA HIS A 15 -16.09 6.13 9.17
C HIS A 15 -15.08 6.02 8.02
N ILE A 16 -14.76 4.80 7.59
CA ILE A 16 -13.87 4.57 6.44
C ILE A 16 -14.48 5.14 5.14
N ARG A 17 -15.78 4.96 4.90
CA ARG A 17 -16.49 5.58 3.76
C ARG A 17 -16.38 7.10 3.77
N THR A 18 -16.48 7.73 4.94
CA THR A 18 -16.35 9.19 5.09
C THR A 18 -14.93 9.65 4.74
N ILE A 19 -13.90 8.92 5.20
CA ILE A 19 -12.50 9.19 4.87
C ILE A 19 -12.27 9.06 3.36
N VAL A 20 -12.75 7.96 2.77
CA VAL A 20 -12.63 7.68 1.34
C VAL A 20 -13.35 8.73 0.50
N ALA A 21 -14.56 9.13 0.88
CA ALA A 21 -15.31 10.19 0.18
C ALA A 21 -14.53 11.51 0.14
N ARG A 22 -13.83 11.87 1.23
CA ARG A 22 -12.93 13.03 1.23
C ARG A 22 -11.74 12.82 0.30
N LEU A 23 -11.09 11.65 0.31
CA LEU A 23 -9.94 11.35 -0.56
C LEU A 23 -10.32 11.41 -2.05
N GLN A 24 -11.53 10.97 -2.41
CA GLN A 24 -12.08 11.06 -3.77
C GLN A 24 -12.30 12.49 -4.28
N MET A 25 -12.31 13.49 -3.39
CA MET A 25 -12.43 14.90 -3.80
C MET A 25 -11.14 15.44 -4.43
N ALA A 26 -10.00 14.76 -4.25
CA ALA A 26 -8.76 15.17 -4.89
C ALA A 26 -8.90 15.15 -6.43
N ARG A 27 -8.37 16.18 -7.08
CA ARG A 27 -8.26 16.29 -8.54
C ARG A 27 -6.81 16.26 -9.00
N THR A 28 -5.88 16.59 -8.11
CA THR A 28 -4.43 16.61 -8.37
C THR A 28 -3.66 15.74 -7.39
N LYS A 29 -2.42 15.37 -7.75
CA LYS A 29 -1.52 14.61 -6.88
C LYS A 29 -1.21 15.34 -5.58
N GLY A 30 -1.04 16.65 -5.66
CA GLY A 30 -0.78 17.51 -4.50
C GLY A 30 -1.97 17.61 -3.55
N GLU A 31 -3.20 17.67 -4.08
CA GLU A 31 -4.41 17.60 -3.24
C GLU A 31 -4.52 16.25 -2.54
N LEU A 32 -4.33 15.15 -3.27
CA LEU A 32 -4.39 13.82 -2.69
C LEU A 32 -3.31 13.64 -1.60
N LEU A 33 -2.08 14.08 -1.86
CA LEU A 33 -1.00 14.04 -0.86
C LEU A 33 -1.40 14.76 0.42
N ARG A 34 -1.98 15.97 0.33
CA ARG A 34 -2.43 16.72 1.52
C ARG A 34 -3.51 15.96 2.29
N LEU A 35 -4.48 15.38 1.59
CA LEU A 35 -5.54 14.60 2.23
C LEU A 35 -5.02 13.31 2.88
N LEU A 36 -4.08 12.62 2.22
CA LEU A 36 -3.41 11.43 2.76
C LEU A 36 -2.59 11.76 4.01
N ILE A 37 -1.87 12.90 4.02
CA ILE A 37 -1.12 13.35 5.19
C ILE A 37 -2.04 13.61 6.38
N VAL A 38 -3.21 14.25 6.17
CA VAL A 38 -4.20 14.45 7.23
C VAL A 38 -4.59 13.10 7.83
N GLU A 39 -4.90 12.12 6.99
CA GLU A 39 -5.29 10.78 7.44
C GLU A 39 -4.16 10.00 8.13
N ILE A 40 -2.96 10.04 7.58
CA ILE A 40 -1.83 9.24 8.11
C ILE A 40 -1.40 9.72 9.50
N ARG A 41 -1.63 10.99 9.84
CA ARG A 41 -1.32 11.57 11.15
C ARG A 41 -2.20 11.02 12.29
N HIS A 42 -3.30 10.35 11.98
CA HIS A 42 -4.13 9.65 12.97
C HIS A 42 -3.58 8.27 13.38
N TYR A 43 -2.48 7.83 12.76
CA TYR A 43 -1.78 6.60 13.14
C TYR A 43 -0.73 6.90 14.20
N THR A 44 -0.97 6.41 15.41
CA THR A 44 -0.05 6.54 16.54
C THR A 44 1.14 5.60 16.38
N LEU A 45 2.20 5.83 17.16
CA LEU A 45 3.32 4.88 17.23
C LEU A 45 2.85 3.47 17.60
N PHE A 46 1.84 3.35 18.47
CA PHE A 46 1.26 2.06 18.85
C PHE A 46 0.58 1.38 17.65
N ASP A 47 -0.20 2.11 16.85
CA ASP A 47 -0.79 1.56 15.62
C ASP A 47 0.29 1.05 14.67
N LEU A 48 1.35 1.83 14.46
CA LEU A 48 2.48 1.46 13.59
C LEU A 48 3.22 0.22 14.10
N GLN A 49 3.37 0.07 15.43
CA GLN A 49 3.95 -1.12 16.04
C GLN A 49 3.08 -2.36 15.82
N ILE A 50 1.75 -2.24 15.93
CA ILE A 50 0.82 -3.34 15.64
C ILE A 50 0.90 -3.74 14.15
N ILE A 51 0.85 -2.77 13.24
CA ILE A 51 0.95 -2.99 11.79
C ILE A 51 2.28 -3.68 11.45
N GLY A 52 3.39 -3.17 11.98
CA GLY A 52 4.72 -3.73 11.75
C GLY A 52 4.89 -5.12 12.37
N GLY A 53 4.34 -5.34 13.56
CA GLY A 53 4.32 -6.65 14.22
C GLY A 53 3.59 -7.70 13.39
N ARG A 54 2.41 -7.35 12.85
CA ARG A 54 1.65 -8.22 11.95
C ARG A 54 2.44 -8.55 10.68
N LEU A 55 2.99 -7.54 10.03
CA LEU A 55 3.78 -7.71 8.81
C LEU A 55 4.98 -8.63 9.05
N ASN A 56 5.75 -8.40 10.12
CA ASN A 56 6.88 -9.25 10.46
C ASN A 56 6.44 -10.69 10.75
N SER A 57 5.31 -10.89 11.45
CA SER A 57 4.75 -12.22 11.71
C SER A 57 4.39 -12.96 10.42
N GLU A 58 3.83 -12.29 9.41
CA GLU A 58 3.56 -12.92 8.11
C GLU A 58 4.85 -13.25 7.35
N ILE A 59 5.85 -12.36 7.38
CA ILE A 59 7.16 -12.60 6.76
C ILE A 59 7.85 -13.81 7.41
N GLU A 60 7.79 -13.96 8.74
CA GLU A 60 8.43 -15.09 9.42
C GLU A 60 7.88 -16.46 9.01
N LYS A 61 6.63 -16.52 8.52
CA LYS A 61 6.01 -17.76 8.03
C LYS A 61 6.51 -18.17 6.64
N LEU A 62 7.21 -17.27 5.92
CA LEU A 62 7.70 -17.54 4.58
C LEU A 62 8.94 -18.47 4.61
N PRO A 63 9.12 -19.31 3.58
CA PRO A 63 10.29 -20.19 3.49
C PRO A 63 11.57 -19.40 3.17
N SER A 64 12.70 -19.85 3.70
CA SER A 64 14.02 -19.41 3.25
C SER A 64 14.35 -20.03 1.88
N PRO A 65 15.07 -19.35 0.96
CA PRO A 65 15.68 -18.01 1.08
C PRO A 65 14.74 -16.84 0.75
N TYR A 66 13.50 -17.12 0.34
CA TYR A 66 12.56 -16.09 -0.11
C TYR A 66 12.22 -15.10 1.01
N ARG A 67 12.03 -15.59 2.24
CA ARG A 67 11.80 -14.77 3.43
C ARG A 67 12.86 -13.69 3.60
N GLU A 68 14.14 -14.05 3.52
CA GLU A 68 15.25 -13.12 3.69
C GLU A 68 15.29 -12.10 2.55
N ALA A 69 15.04 -12.54 1.32
CA ALA A 69 15.04 -11.70 0.13
C ALA A 69 13.90 -10.67 0.12
N VAL A 70 12.68 -11.05 0.55
CA VAL A 70 11.50 -10.18 0.46
C VAL A 70 11.35 -9.21 1.64
N ARG A 71 11.90 -9.56 2.81
CA ARG A 71 11.80 -8.78 4.06
C ARG A 71 12.12 -7.27 3.92
N PRO A 72 13.23 -6.84 3.29
CA PRO A 72 13.52 -5.41 3.16
C PRO A 72 12.46 -4.66 2.35
N TYR A 73 11.88 -5.31 1.33
CA TYR A 73 10.88 -4.70 0.45
C TYR A 73 9.56 -4.44 1.14
N PHE A 74 9.11 -5.33 2.02
CA PHE A 74 7.89 -5.10 2.80
C PHE A 74 8.02 -3.91 3.75
N ARG A 75 9.21 -3.72 4.35
CA ARG A 75 9.48 -2.53 5.17
C ARG A 75 9.49 -1.27 4.32
N ALA A 76 10.16 -1.31 3.17
CA ALA A 76 10.22 -0.20 2.24
C ALA A 76 8.84 0.19 1.70
N GLN A 77 8.01 -0.79 1.35
CA GLN A 77 6.66 -0.59 0.83
C GLN A 77 5.77 0.20 1.79
N LEU A 78 5.87 -0.05 3.10
CA LEU A 78 4.97 0.55 4.10
C LEU A 78 5.62 1.68 4.87
N PHE A 79 6.72 1.39 5.57
CA PHE A 79 7.28 2.33 6.52
C PHE A 79 8.14 3.38 5.84
N ASP A 80 8.96 3.02 4.85
CA ASP A 80 9.77 4.05 4.16
C ASP A 80 8.85 5.04 3.41
N ARG A 81 7.77 4.54 2.79
CA ARG A 81 6.76 5.38 2.14
C ARG A 81 5.97 6.24 3.12
N HIS A 82 5.61 5.71 4.30
CA HIS A 82 5.03 6.50 5.38
C HIS A 82 5.95 7.67 5.78
N HIS A 83 7.23 7.40 6.00
CA HIS A 83 8.20 8.44 6.35
C HIS A 83 8.42 9.44 5.21
N GLN A 84 8.49 8.97 3.97
CA GLN A 84 8.62 9.82 2.79
C GLN A 84 7.43 10.76 2.65
N MET A 85 6.20 10.27 2.85
CA MET A 85 4.98 11.08 2.80
C MET A 85 5.03 12.24 3.81
N LEU A 86 5.42 11.94 5.06
CA LEU A 86 5.56 12.95 6.12
C LEU A 86 6.74 13.91 5.86
N ALA A 87 7.83 13.43 5.26
CA ALA A 87 8.96 14.27 4.88
C ALA A 87 8.56 15.27 3.78
N MET A 88 7.77 14.82 2.80
CA MET A 88 7.26 15.68 1.72
C MET A 88 6.34 16.80 2.22
N GLU A 89 5.62 16.62 3.33
CA GLU A 89 4.85 17.70 3.99
C GLU A 89 5.77 18.86 4.40
N ARG A 90 6.91 18.52 5.03
CA ARG A 90 7.83 19.49 5.64
C ARG A 90 8.65 20.26 4.62
N SER A 91 8.96 19.63 3.49
CA SER A 91 9.65 20.29 2.37
C SER A 91 8.74 21.23 1.57
N GLY A 92 7.43 21.21 1.84
CA GLY A 92 6.42 22.03 1.17
C GLY A 92 6.00 21.48 -0.21
N PRO A 93 4.76 21.74 -0.67
CA PRO A 93 4.25 21.32 -1.97
C PRO A 93 4.78 22.20 -3.12
N THR A 94 6.02 22.68 -3.05
CA THR A 94 6.68 23.52 -4.08
C THR A 94 7.01 22.76 -5.37
N ARG A 95 6.66 21.48 -5.43
CA ARG A 95 6.73 20.62 -6.62
C ARG A 95 5.60 20.95 -7.59
N GLN A 96 5.87 21.82 -8.56
CA GLN A 96 4.92 22.20 -9.62
C GLN A 96 4.32 20.97 -10.34
N ASP A 97 5.08 19.88 -10.42
CA ASP A 97 4.68 18.57 -10.97
C ASP A 97 3.49 17.93 -10.24
N LEU A 98 3.21 18.30 -8.99
CA LEU A 98 2.09 17.74 -8.22
C LEU A 98 0.76 18.48 -8.44
N ASN A 99 0.76 19.64 -9.08
CA ASN A 99 -0.44 20.43 -9.33
C ASN A 99 -1.17 20.02 -10.62
N HIS A 100 -0.65 19.02 -11.34
CA HIS A 100 -1.32 18.47 -12.50
C HIS A 100 -2.44 17.50 -12.10
N PRO A 101 -3.52 17.42 -12.91
CA PRO A 101 -4.54 16.38 -12.76
C PRO A 101 -3.94 14.97 -12.84
N PHE A 102 -4.63 14.00 -12.27
CA PHE A 102 -4.28 12.59 -12.47
C PHE A 102 -4.34 12.22 -13.95
N SER A 103 -3.36 11.45 -14.41
CA SER A 103 -3.35 10.93 -15.78
C SER A 103 -4.52 9.99 -16.07
N ASP A 104 -4.98 9.27 -15.03
CA ASP A 104 -6.16 8.39 -15.10
C ASP A 104 -7.03 8.61 -13.86
N ALA A 105 -7.90 9.63 -13.93
CA ALA A 105 -8.80 9.96 -12.82
C ALA A 105 -9.87 8.88 -12.56
N GLU A 106 -10.24 8.11 -13.58
CA GLU A 106 -11.22 7.02 -13.45
C GLU A 106 -10.63 5.86 -12.66
N LEU A 107 -9.37 5.49 -12.92
CA LEU A 107 -8.66 4.47 -12.16
C LEU A 107 -8.52 4.85 -10.68
N VAL A 108 -8.20 6.12 -10.40
CA VAL A 108 -8.11 6.63 -9.03
C VAL A 108 -9.48 6.58 -8.34
N ALA A 109 -10.56 6.92 -9.04
CA ALA A 109 -11.91 6.83 -8.47
C ALA A 109 -12.28 5.39 -8.11
N LYS A 110 -12.04 4.43 -9.02
CA LYS A 110 -12.28 2.99 -8.79
C LYS A 110 -11.44 2.43 -7.66
N TYR A 111 -10.20 2.90 -7.50
CA TYR A 111 -9.37 2.52 -6.35
C TYR A 111 -10.07 2.88 -5.05
N TRP A 112 -10.53 4.11 -4.93
CA TRP A 112 -11.21 4.58 -3.72
C TRP A 112 -12.55 3.86 -3.49
N GLU A 113 -13.32 3.58 -4.53
CA GLU A 113 -14.57 2.79 -4.42
C GLU A 113 -14.33 1.40 -3.82
N MET A 114 -13.17 0.79 -4.08
CA MET A 114 -12.80 -0.54 -3.59
C MET A 114 -12.39 -0.56 -2.11
N VAL A 115 -11.80 0.53 -1.60
CA VAL A 115 -11.14 0.57 -0.28
C VAL A 115 -12.06 0.25 0.89
N PRO A 116 -13.30 0.80 1.01
CA PRO A 116 -14.15 0.54 2.17
C PRO A 116 -14.41 -0.95 2.37
N GLU A 117 -14.84 -1.66 1.33
CA GLU A 117 -15.10 -3.09 1.37
C GLU A 117 -13.79 -3.88 1.56
N GLY A 118 -12.70 -3.47 0.91
CA GLY A 118 -11.38 -4.09 1.06
C GLY A 118 -10.81 -4.04 2.48
N CYS A 119 -11.20 -3.03 3.28
CA CYS A 119 -10.81 -2.92 4.68
C CYS A 119 -11.50 -3.96 5.59
N PHE A 120 -12.60 -4.58 5.15
CA PHE A 120 -13.35 -5.58 5.94
C PHE A 120 -13.32 -6.99 5.32
N ALA A 121 -12.90 -7.13 4.06
CA ALA A 121 -12.99 -8.37 3.30
C ALA A 121 -12.27 -9.59 3.91
N TRP A 122 -11.16 -9.41 4.65
CA TRP A 122 -10.34 -10.54 5.12
C TRP A 122 -10.36 -10.72 6.64
N ASN A 123 -11.50 -10.50 7.30
CA ASN A 123 -11.63 -10.77 8.72
C ASN A 123 -11.52 -12.28 9.00
N ASP A 124 -10.28 -12.76 9.15
CA ASP A 124 -9.99 -14.15 9.47
C ASP A 124 -10.49 -14.47 10.87
N SER A 125 -11.52 -15.31 10.96
CA SER A 125 -12.09 -15.77 12.23
C SER A 125 -11.14 -16.66 13.05
N GLY A 126 -10.02 -17.12 12.47
CA GLY A 126 -8.95 -17.88 13.11
C GLY A 126 -7.81 -17.04 13.72
N GLU A 127 -7.69 -15.75 13.39
CA GLU A 127 -6.61 -14.88 13.89
C GLU A 127 -6.77 -14.59 15.39
N ARG A 128 -5.94 -15.18 16.25
CA ARG A 128 -6.08 -15.09 17.71
C ARG A 128 -5.71 -13.72 18.28
N ASN A 129 -4.94 -12.91 17.54
CA ASN A 129 -4.60 -11.56 17.95
C ASN A 129 -5.68 -10.57 17.46
N PRO A 130 -6.53 -10.03 18.35
CA PRO A 130 -7.60 -9.11 17.95
C PRO A 130 -7.08 -7.84 17.27
N TYR A 131 -5.86 -7.41 17.59
CA TYR A 131 -5.23 -6.25 16.96
C TYR A 131 -4.86 -6.48 15.49
N PHE A 132 -4.76 -7.74 15.04
CA PHE A 132 -4.50 -8.07 13.63
C PHE A 132 -5.78 -8.07 12.79
N ARG A 133 -6.96 -8.06 13.42
CA ARG A 133 -8.29 -7.91 12.79
C ARG A 133 -8.78 -6.46 12.80
N ASN A 134 -7.88 -5.51 12.62
CA ASN A 134 -8.22 -4.09 12.69
C ASN A 134 -8.38 -3.50 11.27
N PRO A 135 -9.58 -3.02 10.88
CA PRO A 135 -9.79 -2.35 9.59
C PRO A 135 -8.93 -1.08 9.44
N LYS A 136 -8.58 -0.41 10.55
CA LYS A 136 -7.62 0.71 10.56
C LYS A 136 -6.26 0.30 9.97
N ASN A 137 -5.75 -0.88 10.34
CA ASN A 137 -4.45 -1.37 9.85
C ASN A 137 -4.48 -1.66 8.34
N ARG A 138 -5.63 -2.05 7.80
CA ARG A 138 -5.82 -2.27 6.36
C ARG A 138 -5.98 -0.96 5.61
N LEU A 139 -6.72 -0.02 6.19
CA LEU A 139 -6.81 1.33 5.64
C LEU A 139 -5.40 1.94 5.51
N PHE A 140 -4.52 1.77 6.50
CA PHE A 140 -3.11 2.19 6.40
C PHE A 140 -2.43 1.67 5.14
N TYR A 141 -2.55 0.37 4.87
CA TYR A 141 -1.99 -0.25 3.67
C TYR A 141 -2.51 0.42 2.39
N TYR A 142 -3.82 0.66 2.29
CA TYR A 142 -4.41 1.35 1.14
C TYR A 142 -4.00 2.83 1.04
N LEU A 143 -3.83 3.55 2.15
CA LEU A 143 -3.36 4.93 2.13
C LEU A 143 -1.91 5.02 1.61
N ILE A 144 -1.03 4.12 2.07
CA ILE A 144 0.36 4.07 1.61
C ILE A 144 0.46 3.61 0.14
N ALA A 145 -0.36 2.65 -0.27
CA ALA A 145 -0.41 2.21 -1.67
C ALA A 145 -0.90 3.34 -2.59
N ALA A 146 -1.92 4.10 -2.19
CA ALA A 146 -2.41 5.25 -2.97
C ALA A 146 -1.35 6.35 -3.11
N PHE A 147 -0.62 6.65 -2.02
CA PHE A 147 0.52 7.57 -2.09
C PHE A 147 1.56 7.09 -3.11
N THR A 148 1.95 5.83 -3.03
CA THR A 148 2.98 5.27 -3.91
C THR A 148 2.52 5.28 -5.37
N MET A 149 1.30 4.83 -5.65
CA MET A 149 0.80 4.66 -7.02
C MET A 149 0.34 5.96 -7.68
N PHE A 150 -0.33 6.85 -6.95
CA PHE A 150 -0.99 8.01 -7.55
C PHE A 150 -0.31 9.34 -7.27
N VAL A 151 0.53 9.42 -6.22
CA VAL A 151 1.32 10.63 -5.94
C VAL A 151 2.74 10.50 -6.49
N LEU A 152 3.36 9.32 -6.37
CA LEU A 152 4.72 9.08 -6.85
C LEU A 152 4.79 8.43 -8.24
N ASP A 153 3.67 7.93 -8.78
CA ASP A 153 3.61 7.11 -10.01
C ASP A 153 4.49 5.85 -9.95
N GLU A 154 4.70 5.33 -8.75
CA GLU A 154 5.54 4.16 -8.49
C GLU A 154 4.68 2.90 -8.27
N PRO A 155 5.21 1.69 -8.52
CA PRO A 155 4.45 0.46 -8.32
C PRO A 155 4.11 0.24 -6.85
N GLY A 156 2.94 -0.35 -6.59
CA GLY A 156 2.50 -0.65 -5.23
C GLY A 156 3.42 -1.61 -4.48
N HIS A 157 4.15 -2.46 -5.20
CA HIS A 157 5.29 -3.23 -4.71
C HIS A 157 6.59 -2.61 -5.23
N PRO A 158 7.61 -2.38 -4.37
CA PRO A 158 8.84 -1.69 -4.80
C PRO A 158 9.60 -2.44 -5.89
N ALA A 159 10.29 -1.70 -6.76
CA ALA A 159 11.21 -2.29 -7.74
C ALA A 159 12.28 -3.16 -7.05
N GLY A 160 12.57 -4.32 -7.64
CA GLY A 160 13.44 -5.36 -7.07
C GLY A 160 12.73 -6.33 -6.14
N MET A 161 11.51 -6.04 -5.68
CA MET A 161 10.78 -6.93 -4.79
C MET A 161 10.56 -8.30 -5.44
N PRO A 162 11.02 -9.40 -4.83
CA PRO A 162 10.81 -10.73 -5.39
C PRO A 162 9.38 -11.21 -5.13
N PHE A 163 8.86 -11.98 -6.06
CA PHE A 163 7.65 -12.78 -5.94
C PHE A 163 8.00 -14.27 -5.88
N PRO A 164 7.10 -15.11 -5.33
CA PRO A 164 7.24 -16.56 -5.42
C PRO A 164 7.43 -16.99 -6.89
N GLY A 165 8.39 -17.89 -7.13
CA GLY A 165 8.76 -18.31 -8.49
C GLY A 165 9.95 -17.58 -9.12
N GLY A 166 10.60 -16.67 -8.39
CA GLY A 166 11.88 -16.07 -8.79
C GLY A 166 11.77 -14.81 -9.66
N PHE A 167 10.57 -14.22 -9.71
CA PHE A 167 10.29 -12.99 -10.47
C PHE A 167 10.50 -11.77 -9.61
N THR A 168 10.81 -10.61 -10.21
CA THR A 168 10.89 -9.33 -9.48
C THR A 168 10.10 -8.24 -10.18
N VAL A 169 9.68 -7.21 -9.43
CA VAL A 169 9.25 -5.94 -10.04
C VAL A 169 10.45 -5.28 -10.70
N GLU A 170 10.34 -4.91 -11.97
CA GLU A 170 11.43 -4.28 -12.71
C GLU A 170 11.20 -2.78 -12.88
N HIS A 171 12.30 -2.02 -12.89
CA HIS A 171 12.32 -0.64 -13.34
C HIS A 171 13.19 -0.55 -14.60
N ARG A 172 12.58 -0.14 -15.70
CA ARG A 172 13.23 0.06 -17.00
C ARG A 172 13.16 1.54 -17.38
N SER A 173 13.88 1.94 -18.42
CA SER A 173 13.92 3.35 -18.87
C SER A 173 12.56 3.93 -19.25
N ASP A 174 11.59 3.08 -19.59
CA ASP A 174 10.26 3.45 -20.08
C ASP A 174 9.13 3.13 -19.09
N GLY A 175 9.47 2.73 -17.85
CA GLY A 175 8.52 2.53 -16.76
C GLY A 175 8.78 1.27 -15.92
N TYR A 176 7.77 0.88 -15.15
CA TYR A 176 7.81 -0.28 -14.26
C TYR A 176 7.10 -1.48 -14.87
N TYR A 177 7.60 -2.68 -14.56
CA TYR A 177 7.06 -3.94 -15.08
C TYR A 177 6.87 -4.97 -13.96
N CYS A 178 5.77 -5.72 -14.03
CA CYS A 178 5.43 -6.76 -13.06
C CYS A 178 4.80 -7.95 -13.77
N LEU A 179 5.37 -9.14 -13.60
CA LEU A 179 4.92 -10.39 -14.25
C LEU A 179 3.56 -10.90 -13.78
N ILE A 180 3.15 -10.51 -12.58
CA ILE A 180 1.90 -10.97 -11.97
C ILE A 180 0.79 -9.91 -12.03
N ARG A 181 1.03 -8.76 -12.66
CA ARG A 181 0.06 -7.66 -12.70
C ARG A 181 -1.27 -8.13 -13.29
N ASP A 182 -1.24 -8.88 -14.39
CA ASP A 182 -2.43 -9.40 -15.04
C ASP A 182 -2.96 -10.68 -14.40
N LYS A 183 -2.10 -11.44 -13.71
CA LYS A 183 -2.46 -12.71 -13.05
C LYS A 183 -3.24 -12.51 -11.74
N GLU A 184 -3.02 -11.38 -11.07
CA GLU A 184 -3.66 -11.03 -9.81
C GLU A 184 -4.89 -10.13 -9.99
N LYS A 185 -5.33 -9.89 -11.24
CA LYS A 185 -6.49 -9.03 -11.53
C LYS A 185 -7.80 -9.56 -10.92
N ASP A 186 -7.91 -10.88 -10.80
CA ASP A 186 -9.08 -11.55 -10.25
C ASP A 186 -9.10 -11.58 -8.71
N VAL A 187 -8.04 -11.07 -8.05
CA VAL A 187 -8.03 -10.95 -6.59
C VAL A 187 -8.79 -9.70 -6.18
N PHE A 188 -10.00 -9.91 -5.67
CA PHE A 188 -10.84 -8.85 -5.11
C PHE A 188 -10.07 -8.03 -4.07
N TYR A 189 -10.21 -6.71 -4.15
CA TYR A 189 -9.57 -5.73 -3.27
C TYR A 189 -8.03 -5.65 -3.37
N SER A 190 -7.41 -6.31 -4.35
CA SER A 190 -5.97 -6.20 -4.59
C SER A 190 -5.58 -4.84 -5.17
N ILE A 191 -4.48 -4.27 -4.68
CA ILE A 191 -3.90 -3.05 -5.27
C ILE A 191 -3.32 -3.30 -6.67
N CYS A 192 -3.11 -4.56 -7.06
CA CYS A 192 -2.58 -4.92 -8.38
C CYS A 192 -3.46 -4.38 -9.53
N ASN A 193 -4.76 -4.27 -9.30
CA ASN A 193 -5.75 -3.73 -10.24
C ASN A 193 -5.54 -2.23 -10.55
N PHE A 194 -4.76 -1.54 -9.73
CA PHE A 194 -4.54 -0.10 -9.80
C PHE A 194 -3.06 0.28 -9.92
N CYS A 195 -2.19 -0.73 -9.96
CA CYS A 195 -0.74 -0.54 -10.01
C CYS A 195 -0.33 0.00 -11.39
N PRO A 196 0.52 1.05 -11.46
CA PRO A 196 1.00 1.61 -12.72
C PRO A 196 2.00 0.70 -13.45
N ALA A 197 2.49 -0.37 -12.80
CA ALA A 197 3.36 -1.35 -13.46
C ALA A 197 2.65 -2.02 -14.64
N ARG A 198 3.36 -2.16 -15.76
CA ARG A 198 2.88 -2.86 -16.94
C ARG A 198 3.10 -4.36 -16.80
N GLN A 199 2.23 -5.15 -17.43
CA GLN A 199 2.48 -6.57 -17.61
C GLN A 199 3.75 -6.75 -18.46
N THR A 200 4.63 -7.66 -18.06
CA THR A 200 5.73 -8.16 -18.90
C THR A 200 5.49 -9.66 -19.09
N ASP A 201 5.73 -10.18 -20.29
CA ASP A 201 5.54 -11.60 -20.60
C ASP A 201 6.88 -12.34 -20.78
N ASP A 202 8.00 -11.64 -20.53
CA ASP A 202 9.35 -12.17 -20.65
C ASP A 202 9.90 -12.59 -19.28
N PRO A 203 9.82 -13.88 -18.91
CA PRO A 203 10.38 -14.38 -17.67
C PRO A 203 11.92 -14.39 -17.68
N GLU A 204 12.59 -14.40 -18.82
CA GLU A 204 14.07 -14.43 -18.87
C GLU A 204 14.69 -13.09 -18.44
N ARG A 205 13.97 -11.99 -18.63
CA ARG A 205 14.38 -10.64 -18.18
C ARG A 205 14.02 -10.31 -16.74
N ALA A 206 13.00 -10.98 -16.19
CA ALA A 206 12.52 -10.74 -14.83
C ALA A 206 13.26 -11.52 -13.74
N VAL A 207 14.12 -12.45 -14.13
CA VAL A 207 14.99 -13.21 -13.22
C VAL A 207 16.34 -12.51 -13.15
N HIS A 208 16.45 -11.46 -12.35
CA HIS A 208 17.76 -11.16 -11.78
C HIS A 208 18.09 -12.30 -10.82
N ARG A 209 18.88 -13.28 -11.29
CA ARG A 209 19.44 -14.33 -10.44
C ARG A 209 20.11 -13.64 -9.25
N VAL A 210 19.49 -13.71 -8.08
CA VAL A 210 20.14 -13.43 -6.80
C VAL A 210 21.31 -14.40 -6.74
N ARG A 211 22.51 -13.89 -7.02
CA ARG A 211 23.76 -14.61 -6.82
C ARG A 211 24.16 -14.53 -5.36
#